data_AF-A0A7W7KS02-F1
#
_entry.id   AF-A0A7W7KS02-F1
#
_cell.length_a   1.000
_cell.length_b   1.000
_cell.length_c   1.000
_cell.angle_alpha   90.00
_cell.angle_beta   90.00
_cell.angle_gamma   90.00
#
_symmetry.space_group_name_H-M   'P 1'
#
loop_
_entity.id
_entity.type
_entity.pdbx_description
1 polymer ?
#
loop_
_entity_poly.entity_id
_entity_poly.type
_entity_poly.pdbx_seq_one_letter_code
_entity_poly.pdbx_strand_id
1 'polypeptide(L)' 'MRRAAIGLVATQAGKGLMVHTDRGSQYASGRHQALAADLGITMSMSRKANAWDNAPMESFFKTLKFERIY' A
#
# COMPACT_ATOMS: atom_id res chain seq x y z
N MET A 1 2.43 -23.15 13.54
CA MET A 1 2.01 -22.84 12.15
C MET A 1 2.68 -21.54 11.71
N ARG A 2 3.59 -21.61 10.73
CA ARG A 2 4.36 -20.44 10.23
C ARG A 2 3.44 -19.53 9.40
N ARG A 3 3.19 -18.31 9.87
CA ARG A 3 2.45 -17.29 9.12
C ARG A 3 3.37 -16.74 8.03
N ALA A 4 3.07 -17.02 6.76
CA ALA A 4 3.68 -16.30 5.64
C ALA A 4 3.19 -14.84 5.70
N ALA A 5 4.11 -13.92 5.97
CA ALA A 5 3.87 -12.48 5.93
C ALA A 5 4.07 -12.02 4.48
N ILE A 6 3.00 -11.55 3.84
CA ILE A 6 3.10 -10.72 2.64
C ILE A 6 3.73 -9.41 3.13
N GLY A 7 4.99 -9.18 2.74
CA GLY A 7 5.91 -8.26 3.39
C GLY A 7 5.50 -6.80 3.25
N LEU A 8 5.01 -6.23 4.34
CA LEU A 8 5.39 -4.87 4.70
C LEU A 8 6.77 -5.00 5.37
N VAL A 9 7.85 -4.71 4.64
CA VAL A 9 9.18 -4.59 5.26
C VAL A 9 9.17 -3.27 6.04
N ALA A 10 8.64 -3.33 7.26
CA ALA A 10 8.70 -2.21 8.17
C ALA A 10 10.08 -2.19 8.81
N THR A 11 11.01 -1.48 8.17
CA THR A 11 12.06 -0.80 8.92
C THR A 11 11.34 0.06 9.95
N GLN A 12 11.69 -0.13 11.23
CA GLN A 12 11.14 0.54 12.42
C GLN A 12 10.36 1.83 12.08
N ALA A 13 9.03 1.72 11.98
CA ALA A 13 8.19 2.81 11.52
C ALA A 13 8.39 4.00 12.47
N GLY A 14 8.95 5.08 11.94
CA GLY A 14 9.07 6.33 12.70
C GLY A 14 7.68 6.77 13.18
N LYS A 15 7.63 7.43 14.34
CA LYS A 15 6.37 8.02 14.84
C LYS A 15 5.74 8.86 13.72
N GLY A 16 4.51 8.53 13.32
CA GLY A 16 3.77 9.26 12.29
C GLY A 16 3.88 8.71 10.86
N LEU A 17 4.43 7.50 10.65
CA LEU A 17 4.45 6.89 9.33
C LEU A 17 3.02 6.64 8.81
N MET A 18 2.73 7.15 7.62
CA MET A 18 1.46 6.97 6.90
C MET A 18 1.71 6.28 5.57
N VAL A 19 0.82 5.33 5.22
CA VAL A 19 0.80 4.66 3.92
C VAL A 19 -0.50 5.01 3.22
N HIS A 20 -0.43 5.61 2.03
CA HIS A 20 -1.58 5.87 1.19
C HIS A 20 -1.67 4.81 0.07
N THR A 21 -2.83 4.18 -0.08
CA THR A 21 -3.08 3.10 -1.05
C THR A 21 -4.42 3.30 -1.74
N ASP A 22 -4.63 2.61 -2.86
CA ASP A 22 -5.98 2.43 -3.37
C ASP A 22 -6.83 1.57 -2.40
N ARG A 23 -8.12 1.41 -2.71
CA ARG A 23 -9.02 0.54 -1.94
C ARG A 23 -9.06 -0.90 -2.47
N GLY A 24 -7.95 -1.40 -2.99
CA GLY A 24 -7.80 -2.77 -3.45
C GLY A 24 -8.03 -3.78 -2.33
N SER A 25 -8.50 -4.98 -2.68
CA SER A 25 -8.88 -6.02 -1.72
C SER A 25 -7.73 -6.44 -0.79
N GLN A 26 -6.49 -6.35 -1.26
CA GLN A 26 -5.29 -6.64 -0.47
C GLN A 26 -5.09 -5.62 0.66
N TYR A 27 -5.13 -4.32 0.32
CA TYR A 27 -4.92 -3.23 1.26
C TYR A 27 -6.13 -3.01 2.18
N ALA A 28 -7.34 -3.19 1.65
CA ALA A 28 -8.58 -3.13 2.41
C ALA A 28 -8.80 -4.35 3.32
N SER A 29 -8.00 -5.42 3.20
CA SER A 29 -8.19 -6.62 4.01
C SER A 29 -7.93 -6.37 5.51
N GLY A 30 -8.72 -7.00 6.37
CA GLY A 30 -8.55 -6.87 7.82
C GLY A 30 -7.17 -7.35 8.31
N ARG A 31 -6.59 -8.36 7.64
CA ARG A 31 -5.24 -8.84 7.96
C ARG A 31 -4.17 -7.79 7.68
N HIS A 32 -4.29 -7.04 6.58
CA HIS A 32 -3.34 -5.99 6.24
C HIS A 32 -3.49 -4.78 7.18
N GLN A 33 -4.73 -4.38 7.48
CA GLN A 33 -5.00 -3.30 8.42
C GLN A 33 -4.48 -3.61 9.83
N ALA A 34 -4.67 -4.86 10.31
CA ALA A 34 -4.15 -5.29 11.61
C ALA A 34 -2.61 -5.22 11.65
N LEU A 35 -1.94 -5.69 10.59
CA LEU A 35 -0.49 -5.60 10.49
C LEU A 35 0.01 -4.15 10.51
N ALA A 36 -0.67 -3.25 9.79
CA ALA A 36 -0.31 -1.83 9.78
C ALA A 36 -0.47 -1.20 11.18
N ALA A 37 -1.55 -1.54 11.90
CA ALA A 37 -1.77 -1.08 13.26
C ALA A 37 -0.70 -1.59 14.24
N ASP A 38 -0.33 -2.89 14.16
CA ASP A 38 0.73 -3.49 14.98
C ASP A 38 2.09 -2.80 14.76
N LEU A 39 2.30 -2.25 13.58
CA LEU A 39 3.52 -1.53 13.19
C LEU A 39 3.44 -0.01 13.44
N GLY A 40 2.33 0.49 13.98
CA GLY A 40 2.14 1.93 14.24
C GLY A 40 1.98 2.77 12.97
N ILE A 41 1.54 2.16 11.86
CA ILE A 41 1.38 2.79 10.56
C ILE A 41 -0.06 3.25 10.38
N THR A 42 -0.23 4.52 10.02
CA THR A 42 -1.54 5.07 9.67
C THR A 42 -1.88 4.69 8.23
N MET A 43 -2.96 3.95 8.02
CA MET A 43 -3.46 3.64 6.68
C MET A 43 -4.36 4.76 6.16
N SER A 44 -4.06 5.26 4.98
CA SER A 44 -4.90 6.17 4.20
C SER A 44 -5.28 5.47 2.90
N MET A 45 -6.55 5.59 2.48
CA MET A 45 -7.05 4.92 1.29
C MET A 45 -7.81 5.87 0.38
N SER A 46 -7.65 5.69 -0.93
CA SER A 46 -8.43 6.39 -1.94
C SER A 46 -9.94 6.18 -1.77
N ARG A 47 -10.73 7.12 -2.29
CA ARG A 47 -12.20 7.00 -2.27
C ARG A 47 -12.64 5.88 -3.22
N LYS A 48 -13.77 5.25 -2.90
CA LYS A 48 -14.36 4.23 -3.78
C LYS A 48 -14.68 4.84 -5.14
N ALA A 49 -14.25 4.17 -6.22
CA ALA A 49 -14.48 4.59 -7.61
C ALA A 49 -13.91 5.96 -8.01
N ASN A 50 -12.83 6.40 -7.35
CA ASN A 50 -12.13 7.64 -7.71
C ASN A 50 -10.77 7.33 -8.36
N ALA A 51 -10.71 7.43 -9.69
CA ALA A 51 -9.47 7.18 -10.45
C ALA A 51 -8.42 8.28 -10.25
N TRP A 52 -8.83 9.50 -9.89
CA TRP A 52 -7.91 10.63 -9.71
C TRP A 52 -6.93 10.41 -8.56
N ASP A 53 -7.36 9.72 -7.51
CA ASP A 53 -6.51 9.43 -6.36
C ASP A 53 -5.37 8.45 -6.73
N ASN A 54 -5.57 7.60 -7.75
CA ASN A 54 -4.59 6.58 -8.19
C ASN A 54 -3.79 6.99 -9.43
N ALA A 55 -4.23 8.00 -10.18
CA ALA A 55 -3.60 8.44 -11.43
C ALA A 55 -2.08 8.70 -11.31
N PRO A 56 -1.54 9.28 -10.21
CA PRO A 56 -0.10 9.45 -10.04
C PRO A 56 0.67 8.12 -10.01
N MET A 57 0.14 7.13 -9.28
CA MET A 57 0.76 5.81 -9.19
C MET A 57 0.67 5.04 -10.51
N GLU A 58 -0.45 5.14 -11.21
CA GLU A 58 -0.61 4.55 -12.55
C GLU A 58 0.38 5.13 -13.56
N SER A 59 0.56 6.45 -13.55
CA SER A 59 1.54 7.12 -14.40
C SER A 59 2.97 6.66 -14.09
N PHE A 60 3.34 6.57 -12.82
CA PHE A 60 4.66 6.11 -12.41
C PHE A 60 4.93 4.68 -12.91
N PHE A 61 4.02 3.74 -12.65
CA PHE A 61 4.21 2.35 -13.07
C PHE A 61 4.18 2.17 -14.59
N LYS A 62 3.42 3.01 -15.31
CA LYS A 62 3.46 3.03 -16.77
C LYS A 62 4.87 3.38 -17.27
N THR A 63 5.45 4.47 -16.77
CA THR A 63 6.82 4.87 -17.12
C THR A 63 7.83 3.79 -16.76
N LEU A 64 7.74 3.24 -15.54
CA LEU A 64 8.67 2.20 -15.08
C LEU A 64 8.65 0.95 -15.98
N LYS A 65 7.46 0.50 -16.39
CA LYS A 65 7.33 -0.66 -17.30
C LYS A 65 7.92 -0.36 -18.67
N PHE A 66 7.73 0.86 -19.17
CA PHE A 66 8.31 1.29 -20.44
C PHE A 66 9.84 1.34 -20.41
N GLU A 67 10.45 1.70 -19.28
CA GLU A 67 11.91 1.76 -19.17
C GLU A 67 12.58 0.41 -18.89
N ARG A 68 11.85 -0.57 -18.33
CA ARG A 68 12.46 -1.79 -17.75
C ARG A 68 11.94 -3.09 -18.33
N ILE A 69 10.83 -3.08 -19.06
CA ILE A 69 10.19 -4.29 -19.58
C ILE A 69 10.03 -4.22 -21.09
N TYR A 70 9.61 -3.07 -21.61
CA TYR A 70 9.47 -2.80 -23.04
C TYR A 70 10.74 -2.16 -23.59
#